data_AF-A0A0C2D2X1-F1
#
_entry.id   AF-A0A0C2D2X1-F1
#
_cell.length_a   1.000
_cell.length_b   1.000
_cell.length_c   1.000
_cell.angle_alpha   90.00
_cell.angle_beta   90.00
_cell.angle_gamma   90.00
#
_symmetry.space_group_name_H-M   'P 1'
#
loop_
_entity.id
_entity.type
_entity.pdbx_description
1 polymer ?
#
loop_
_entity_poly.entity_id
_entity_poly.type
_entity_poly.pdbx_seq_one_letter_code
_entity_poly.pdbx_strand_id
1 'polypeptide(L)'
;MQGDIQWASMEITKSQAAAQPLHSKWDYGGRVSFYFNKAFDLVWNGLEGHVYTSIYQHPQWDIWISGHSLGGAMATLAAFFLVHSKFVGPDSVKLITFGQPRVGDKEFADAFDDEVL
;
A
#
# COMPACT_ATOMS: atom_id res chain seq x y z
N MET A 1 -47.70 3.26 33.91
CA MET A 1 -47.22 3.84 32.64
C MET A 1 -45.70 3.89 32.71
N GLN A 2 -45.06 2.80 32.29
CA GLN A 2 -43.60 2.68 32.21
C GLN A 2 -43.20 3.13 30.80
N GLY A 3 -42.26 4.06 30.69
CA GLY A 3 -41.77 4.54 29.39
C GLY A 3 -40.74 3.58 28.81
N ASP A 4 -41.05 3.02 27.65
CA ASP A 4 -40.12 2.21 26.87
C ASP A 4 -39.07 3.13 26.21
N ILE A 5 -37.82 2.93 26.60
CA ILE A 5 -36.65 3.68 26.11
C ILE A 5 -36.26 3.11 24.74
N GLN A 6 -36.31 3.95 23.70
CA GLN A 6 -35.99 3.65 22.29
C GLN A 6 -34.48 3.41 22.01
N TRP A 7 -33.76 2.61 22.81
CA TRP A 7 -32.36 2.29 22.50
C TRP A 7 -32.22 1.21 21.41
N ALA A 8 -33.27 0.43 21.12
CA ALA A 8 -33.21 -0.70 20.19
C ALA A 8 -33.23 -0.32 18.70
N SER A 9 -33.41 0.96 18.35
CA SER A 9 -33.51 1.40 16.94
C SER A 9 -32.19 1.91 16.34
N MET A 10 -31.12 1.98 17.13
CA MET A 10 -29.78 2.38 16.65
C MET A 10 -28.87 1.20 16.26
N GLU A 11 -29.33 -0.05 16.35
CA GLU A 11 -28.54 -1.23 15.98
C GLU A 11 -28.74 -1.71 14.54
N ILE A 12 -29.57 -1.03 13.74
CA ILE A 12 -29.84 -1.44 12.35
C ILE A 12 -29.45 -0.34 11.37
N THR A 13 -28.16 -0.02 11.28
CA THR A 13 -27.57 0.74 10.14
C THR A 13 -26.05 0.55 10.03
N LYS A 14 -25.52 -0.66 10.28
CA LYS A 14 -24.08 -0.95 10.12
C LYS A 14 -23.71 -2.17 9.28
N SER A 15 -24.63 -2.76 8.53
CA SER A 15 -24.33 -4.03 7.81
C SER A 15 -24.71 -4.05 6.32
N GLN A 16 -24.46 -2.96 5.60
CA GLN A 16 -24.46 -3.00 4.12
C GLN A 16 -23.18 -2.43 3.47
N ALA A 17 -22.09 -2.31 4.24
CA ALA A 17 -20.77 -2.36 3.62
C ALA A 17 -20.37 -3.84 3.54
N ALA A 18 -20.21 -4.38 2.34
CA ALA A 18 -19.61 -5.70 2.18
C ALA A 18 -18.31 -5.77 3.00
N ALA A 19 -18.10 -6.87 3.74
CA ALA A 19 -16.86 -7.06 4.47
C ALA A 19 -15.70 -6.96 3.48
N GLN A 20 -14.77 -6.04 3.73
CA GLN A 20 -13.61 -5.87 2.87
C GLN A 20 -12.75 -7.14 2.94
N PRO A 21 -12.21 -7.60 1.81
CA PRO A 21 -11.35 -8.78 1.82
C PRO A 21 -10.11 -8.50 2.68
N LEU A 22 -9.55 -9.53 3.32
CA LEU A 22 -8.31 -9.38 4.10
C LEU A 22 -7.09 -9.10 3.19
N HIS A 23 -7.10 -9.68 1.99
CA HIS A 23 -6.00 -9.60 1.04
C HIS A 23 -6.52 -9.31 -0.38
N SER A 24 -5.87 -8.41 -1.10
CA SER A 24 -6.04 -8.20 -2.53
C SER A 24 -4.92 -8.87 -3.32
N LYS A 25 -5.21 -9.22 -4.57
CA LYS A 25 -4.15 -9.60 -5.52
C LYS A 25 -3.20 -8.41 -5.69
N TRP A 26 -1.91 -8.69 -5.71
CA TRP A 26 -0.91 -7.72 -6.17
C TRP A 26 -0.60 -8.06 -7.62
N ASP A 27 -0.73 -7.08 -8.52
CA ASP A 27 -0.62 -7.35 -9.95
C ASP A 27 0.77 -7.83 -10.38
N TYR A 28 1.77 -7.65 -9.50
CA TYR A 28 3.17 -7.99 -9.73
C TYR A 28 3.64 -9.26 -8.99
N GLY A 29 2.70 -10.04 -8.43
CA GLY A 29 3.00 -11.33 -7.79
C GLY A 29 2.39 -11.47 -6.41
N GLY A 30 1.75 -12.62 -6.14
CA GLY A 30 1.16 -12.94 -4.85
C GLY A 30 0.01 -12.03 -4.41
N ARG A 31 -0.14 -11.88 -3.10
CA ARG A 31 -1.21 -11.11 -2.47
C ARG A 31 -0.68 -10.23 -1.36
N VAL A 32 -1.30 -9.06 -1.23
CA VAL A 32 -0.98 -8.07 -0.19
C VAL A 32 -2.20 -7.79 0.68
N SER A 33 -1.98 -7.27 1.89
CA SER A 33 -3.06 -6.76 2.74
C SER A 33 -3.91 -5.77 1.95
N PHE A 34 -5.22 -6.03 1.90
CA PHE A 34 -6.16 -5.15 1.19
C PHE A 34 -6.10 -3.72 1.74
N TYR A 35 -5.96 -3.57 3.05
CA TYR A 35 -5.88 -2.28 3.71
C TYR A 35 -4.66 -1.48 3.26
N PHE A 36 -3.48 -2.11 3.18
CA PHE A 36 -2.26 -1.43 2.75
C PHE A 36 -2.29 -1.10 1.27
N ASN A 37 -2.77 -2.03 0.43
CA ASN A 37 -2.93 -1.78 -1.00
C ASN A 37 -3.90 -0.62 -1.26
N LYS A 38 -5.05 -0.61 -0.58
CA LYS A 38 -6.01 0.47 -0.72
C LYS A 38 -5.46 1.82 -0.24
N ALA A 39 -4.73 1.85 0.87
CA ALA A 39 -4.09 3.06 1.37
C ALA A 39 -3.02 3.57 0.41
N PHE A 40 -2.22 2.66 -0.18
CA PHE A 40 -1.26 2.99 -1.23
C PHE A 40 -1.95 3.60 -2.45
N ASP A 41 -2.97 2.93 -3.03
CA ASP A 41 -3.70 3.43 -4.20
C ASP A 41 -4.27 4.84 -3.99
N LEU A 42 -4.86 5.08 -2.81
CA LEU A 42 -5.47 6.38 -2.50
C LEU A 42 -4.46 7.53 -2.50
N VAL A 43 -3.23 7.26 -2.08
CA VAL A 43 -2.16 8.28 -2.07
C VAL A 43 -1.46 8.33 -3.43
N TRP A 44 -1.20 7.18 -4.04
CA TRP A 44 -0.47 7.08 -5.30
C TRP A 44 -1.18 7.81 -6.43
N ASN A 45 -2.51 7.68 -6.54
CA ASN A 45 -3.34 8.31 -7.60
C ASN A 45 -3.39 9.85 -7.57
N GLY A 46 -2.77 10.50 -6.58
CA GLY A 46 -2.61 11.96 -6.55
C GLY A 46 -1.15 12.41 -6.55
N LEU A 47 -0.21 11.46 -6.50
CA LEU A 47 1.22 11.71 -6.30
C LEU A 47 2.05 11.26 -7.51
N GLU A 48 1.56 10.29 -8.26
CA GLU A 48 2.25 9.63 -9.37
C GLU A 48 2.75 10.63 -10.42
N GLY A 49 1.94 11.63 -10.78
CA GLY A 49 2.33 12.64 -11.77
C GLY A 49 3.56 13.45 -11.33
N HIS A 50 3.63 13.79 -10.05
CA HIS A 50 4.78 14.52 -9.48
C HIS A 50 6.02 13.63 -9.39
N VAL A 51 5.84 12.35 -9.03
CA VAL A 51 6.93 11.38 -8.98
C VAL A 51 7.52 11.15 -10.38
N TYR A 52 6.67 10.87 -11.38
CA TYR A 52 7.13 10.67 -12.76
C TYR A 52 7.84 11.91 -13.32
N THR A 53 7.30 13.12 -13.05
CA THR A 53 7.94 14.37 -13.46
C THR A 53 9.33 14.50 -12.84
N SER A 54 9.47 14.17 -11.55
CA SER A 54 10.75 14.26 -10.83
C SER A 54 11.77 13.25 -11.35
N ILE A 55 11.34 12.00 -11.61
CA ILE A 55 12.18 10.95 -12.21
C ILE A 55 12.69 11.39 -13.58
N TYR A 56 11.81 11.92 -14.42
CA TYR A 56 12.16 12.38 -15.76
C TYR A 56 13.12 13.57 -15.74
N GLN A 57 12.93 14.53 -14.83
CA GLN A 57 13.78 15.71 -14.71
C GLN A 57 15.14 15.41 -14.07
N HIS A 58 15.23 14.35 -13.26
CA HIS A 58 16.42 14.00 -12.50
C HIS A 58 16.80 12.51 -12.65
N PRO A 59 17.13 12.05 -13.87
CA PRO A 59 17.34 10.62 -14.15
C PRO A 59 18.58 9.99 -13.46
N GLN A 60 19.44 10.81 -12.84
CA GLN A 60 20.63 10.36 -12.14
C GLN A 60 20.45 10.30 -10.61
N TRP A 61 19.28 10.70 -10.09
CA TRP A 61 19.05 10.74 -8.65
C TRP A 61 18.61 9.38 -8.12
N ASP A 62 19.06 9.07 -6.91
CA ASP A 62 18.49 7.99 -6.12
C ASP A 62 17.12 8.41 -5.57
N ILE A 63 16.18 7.47 -5.59
CA ILE A 63 14.85 7.60 -5.00
C ILE A 63 14.87 6.95 -3.63
N TRP A 64 14.80 7.80 -2.61
CA TRP A 64 14.68 7.36 -1.22
C TRP A 64 13.21 7.26 -0.85
N ILE A 65 12.79 6.05 -0.48
CA ILE A 65 11.42 5.77 -0.05
C ILE A 65 11.50 5.30 1.39
N SER A 66 10.76 5.97 2.28
CA SER A 66 10.74 5.57 3.68
C SER A 66 9.37 5.65 4.31
N GLY A 67 9.20 4.94 5.42
CA GLY A 67 7.95 4.97 6.16
C GLY A 67 8.03 4.26 7.51
N HIS A 68 7.17 4.70 8.43
CA HIS A 68 7.01 4.13 9.76
C HIS A 68 5.65 3.43 9.90
N SER A 69 5.61 2.27 10.55
CA SER A 69 4.37 1.52 10.80
C SER A 69 3.61 1.25 9.49
N LEU A 70 2.33 1.67 9.38
CA LEU A 70 1.56 1.64 8.12
C LEU A 70 2.33 2.25 6.94
N GLY A 71 3.01 3.37 7.17
CA GLY A 71 3.81 4.02 6.14
C GLY A 71 4.96 3.13 5.63
N GLY A 72 5.49 2.24 6.46
CA GLY A 72 6.50 1.26 6.04
C GLY A 72 5.95 0.23 5.06
N ALA A 73 4.71 -0.21 5.26
CA ALA A 73 4.03 -1.08 4.30
C ALA A 73 3.77 -0.35 2.97
N MET A 74 3.30 0.90 3.01
CA MET A 74 3.10 1.71 1.80
C MET A 74 4.40 2.01 1.07
N ALA A 75 5.48 2.30 1.81
CA ALA A 75 6.82 2.50 1.24
C ALA A 75 7.33 1.26 0.49
N THR A 76 7.09 0.08 1.06
CA THR A 76 7.43 -1.21 0.42
C THR A 76 6.64 -1.42 -0.88
N LEU A 77 5.32 -1.17 -0.87
CA LEU A 77 4.49 -1.25 -2.06
C LEU A 77 4.93 -0.24 -3.15
N ALA A 78 5.27 0.99 -2.75
CA ALA A 78 5.75 2.02 -3.67
C ALA A 78 7.09 1.67 -4.32
N ALA A 79 8.04 1.15 -3.54
CA ALA A 79 9.33 0.70 -4.04
C ALA A 79 9.15 -0.43 -5.07
N PHE A 80 8.34 -1.43 -4.74
CA PHE A 80 8.07 -2.54 -5.65
C PHE A 80 7.36 -2.06 -6.92
N PHE A 81 6.32 -1.23 -6.79
CA PHE A 81 5.60 -0.67 -7.92
C PHE A 81 6.54 0.05 -8.90
N LEU A 82 7.44 0.91 -8.39
CA LEU A 82 8.34 1.72 -9.21
C LEU A 82 9.38 0.86 -9.97
N VAL A 83 9.96 -0.14 -9.30
CA VAL A 83 10.97 -1.02 -9.89
C VAL A 83 10.33 -2.02 -10.87
N HIS A 84 9.21 -2.64 -10.48
CA HIS A 84 8.54 -3.61 -11.33
C HIS A 84 7.98 -2.98 -12.60
N SER A 85 7.37 -1.80 -12.48
CA SER A 85 6.82 -1.05 -13.63
C SER A 85 7.91 -0.45 -14.54
N LYS A 86 9.20 -0.66 -14.20
CA LYS A 86 10.37 -0.18 -14.96
C LYS A 86 10.41 1.35 -15.13
N PHE A 87 9.79 2.09 -14.21
CA PHE A 87 9.97 3.55 -14.13
C PHE A 87 11.38 3.91 -13.69
N VAL A 88 11.97 3.09 -12.82
CA VAL A 88 13.36 3.18 -12.38
C VAL A 88 13.99 1.80 -12.28
N GLY A 89 15.32 1.77 -12.38
CA GLY A 89 16.10 0.57 -12.08
C GLY A 89 16.17 0.32 -10.57
N PRO A 90 16.36 -0.96 -10.14
CA PRO A 90 16.45 -1.31 -8.73
C PRO A 90 17.60 -0.60 -8.01
N ASP A 91 18.73 -0.41 -8.70
CA ASP A 91 19.92 0.25 -8.13
C ASP A 91 19.66 1.70 -7.69
N SER A 92 18.70 2.38 -8.32
CA SER A 92 18.33 3.76 -8.03
C SER A 92 17.31 3.90 -6.89
N VAL A 93 16.76 2.80 -6.36
CA VAL A 93 15.78 2.84 -5.27
C VAL A 93 16.46 2.49 -3.95
N LYS A 94 16.19 3.27 -2.91
CA LYS A 94 16.64 3.04 -1.53
C LYS A 94 15.43 3.00 -0.61
N LEU A 95 15.05 1.80 -0.16
CA LEU A 95 13.92 1.59 0.74
C LEU A 95 14.40 1.49 2.20
N ILE A 96 13.86 2.33 3.09
CA ILE A 96 14.09 2.24 4.53
C ILE A 96 12.77 2.27 5.28
N THR A 97 12.45 1.21 6.02
CA THR A 97 11.21 1.13 6.80
C THR A 97 11.49 0.98 8.29
N PHE A 98 10.57 1.52 9.11
CA PHE A 98 10.65 1.46 10.57
C PHE A 98 9.38 0.82 11.14
N GLY A 99 9.52 -0.35 11.76
CA GLY A 99 8.37 -1.06 12.35
C GLY A 99 7.31 -1.47 11.31
N GLN A 100 7.73 -1.81 10.08
CA GLN A 100 6.80 -2.23 9.03
C GLN A 100 6.06 -3.53 9.44
N PRO A 101 4.73 -3.60 9.28
CA PRO A 101 4.01 -4.86 9.39
C PRO A 101 4.26 -5.74 8.16
N ARG A 102 3.89 -7.02 8.24
CA ARG A 102 3.89 -7.92 7.06
C ARG A 102 2.97 -7.35 5.97
N VAL A 103 3.51 -7.15 4.77
CA VAL A 103 2.79 -6.52 3.65
C VAL A 103 2.02 -7.53 2.81
N GLY A 104 2.65 -8.67 2.49
CA GLY A 104 2.07 -9.70 1.63
C GLY A 104 2.42 -11.13 2.04
N ASP A 105 1.96 -12.05 1.20
CA ASP A 105 2.24 -13.47 1.31
C ASP A 105 3.66 -13.82 0.82
N LYS A 106 3.96 -15.13 0.79
CA LYS A 106 5.29 -15.61 0.40
C LYS A 106 5.60 -15.25 -1.06
N GLU A 107 4.63 -15.40 -1.95
CA GLU A 107 4.83 -15.12 -3.38
C GLU A 107 5.14 -13.63 -3.61
N PHE A 108 4.45 -12.73 -2.91
CA PHE A 108 4.80 -11.31 -2.89
C PHE A 108 6.21 -11.07 -2.37
N ALA A 109 6.58 -11.72 -1.25
CA ALA A 109 7.90 -11.53 -0.63
C ALA A 109 9.03 -12.02 -1.54
N ASP A 110 8.87 -13.18 -2.18
CA ASP A 110 9.84 -13.73 -3.11
C ASP A 110 10.03 -12.79 -4.32
N ALA A 111 8.92 -12.32 -4.91
CA ALA A 111 8.99 -11.39 -6.04
C ALA A 111 9.58 -10.02 -5.67
N PHE A 112 9.33 -9.55 -4.44
CA PHE A 112 9.94 -8.34 -3.92
C PHE A 112 11.46 -8.49 -3.75
N ASP A 113 11.90 -9.61 -3.15
CA ASP A 113 13.31 -9.89 -2.91
C ASP A 113 14.08 -10.06 -4.23
N ASP A 114 13.46 -10.63 -5.27
CA ASP A 114 14.09 -10.83 -6.59
C ASP A 114 14.27 -9.53 -7.40
N GLU A 115 13.43 -8.52 -7.17
CA GLU A 115 13.42 -7.30 -7.98
C GLU A 115 13.93 -6.06 -7.25
N VAL A 116 13.67 -5.92 -5.95
CA VAL A 116 13.90 -4.68 -5.19
C VAL A 116 15.12 -4.77 -4.27
N LEU A 117 15.50 -5.98 -3.83
CA LEU A 117 16.66 -6.22 -2.96
C LEU A 117 17.85 -6.79 -3.76
#